data_AF-A0A962DTD6-F1
#
_entry.id   AF-A0A962DTD6-F1
#
_cell.length_a   1.000
_cell.length_b   1.000
_cell.length_c   1.000
_cell.angle_alpha   90.00
_cell.angle_beta   90.00
_cell.angle_gamma   90.00
#
_symmetry.space_group_name_H-M   'P 1'
#
loop_
_entity.id
_entity.type
_entity.pdbx_description
1 polymer ?
#
loop_
_entity_poly.entity_id
_entity_poly.type
_entity_poly.pdbx_seq_one_letter_code
_entity_poly.pdbx_strand_id
1 'polypeptide(L)'
;RIARFLGSLGAKEAAAPLQVFLTTHSPVALRELSGGQLFVLRRGPLGHEARLVGADDDIQSTIRLYPEAFLAGSVVVCEGASEIGLLRGLDLYRLDQGNASLAALGVALVDCGGGEPDRPYARASAFQSLGYRVMVLRDDDKKPTPAIEQAFVQNGGTVVAYRAGRALEDELFGSLTPAACQRLISYANDLHGDLIVEHLRTVSNNTLTFQQVWDEIQNTGLLAAERRAILGQAARIRKAGWFKQISWMEDVARTIVAPDLHLCDQGFRALMDQVFGWAAHGPR
;
A
#
# COMPACT_ATOMS: atom_id res chain seq x y z
N ARG A 1 -14.10 -17.93 -21.21
CA ARG A 1 -14.62 -17.40 -22.50
C ARG A 1 -13.61 -16.47 -23.18
N ILE A 2 -13.14 -15.40 -22.52
CA ILE A 2 -12.16 -14.45 -23.10
C ILE A 2 -10.83 -15.11 -23.44
N ALA A 3 -10.22 -15.88 -22.52
CA ALA A 3 -8.95 -16.57 -22.78
C ALA A 3 -9.00 -17.49 -24.02
N ARG A 4 -10.08 -18.27 -24.17
CA ARG A 4 -10.30 -19.13 -25.34
C ARG A 4 -10.48 -18.33 -26.62
N PHE A 5 -11.19 -17.20 -26.57
CA PHE A 5 -11.33 -16.31 -27.71
C PHE A 5 -9.98 -15.73 -28.16
N LEU A 6 -9.19 -15.19 -27.22
CA LEU A 6 -7.83 -14.70 -27.50
C LEU A 6 -6.94 -15.83 -28.05
N GLY A 7 -7.04 -17.03 -27.49
CA GLY A 7 -6.36 -18.22 -28.00
C GLY A 7 -6.73 -18.55 -29.45
N SER A 8 -8.03 -18.51 -29.80
CA SER A 8 -8.48 -18.75 -31.18
C SER A 8 -8.06 -17.67 -32.18
N LEU A 9 -7.67 -16.48 -31.69
CA LEU A 9 -7.07 -15.43 -32.50
C LEU A 9 -5.55 -15.59 -32.66
N GLY A 10 -4.97 -16.64 -32.08
CA GLY A 10 -3.54 -16.93 -32.14
C GLY A 10 -2.70 -16.20 -31.10
N ALA A 11 -3.30 -15.66 -30.02
CA ALA A 11 -2.57 -14.86 -29.02
C ALA A 11 -1.43 -15.62 -28.29
N LYS A 12 -1.42 -16.95 -28.35
CA LYS A 12 -0.41 -17.83 -27.74
C LYS A 12 0.51 -18.49 -28.78
N GLU A 13 0.36 -18.18 -30.06
CA GLU A 13 1.18 -18.73 -31.13
C GLU A 13 2.45 -17.89 -31.31
N ALA A 14 3.59 -18.54 -31.58
CA ALA A 14 4.86 -17.84 -31.77
C ALA A 14 4.87 -16.97 -33.03
N ALA A 15 4.20 -17.43 -34.08
CA ALA A 15 3.92 -16.66 -35.29
C ALA A 15 2.40 -16.44 -35.37
N ALA A 16 1.95 -15.21 -35.14
CA ALA A 16 0.54 -14.91 -35.14
C ALA A 16 -0.06 -15.11 -36.55
N PRO A 17 -1.14 -15.91 -36.69
CA PRO A 17 -1.73 -16.22 -37.99
C PRO A 17 -2.59 -15.05 -38.53
N LEU A 18 -2.95 -14.09 -37.67
CA LEU A 18 -3.82 -12.97 -37.95
C LEU A 18 -3.28 -11.69 -37.32
N GLN A 19 -3.53 -10.54 -37.95
CA GLN A 19 -3.37 -9.23 -37.32
C GLN A 19 -4.72 -8.77 -36.76
N VAL A 20 -4.75 -8.49 -35.46
CA VAL A 20 -6.01 -8.17 -34.75
C VAL A 20 -5.81 -6.93 -33.89
N PHE A 21 -6.73 -5.96 -34.02
CA PHE A 21 -6.82 -4.79 -33.16
C PHE A 21 -8.09 -4.87 -32.33
N LEU A 22 -7.95 -4.89 -31.01
CA LEU A 22 -9.05 -4.99 -30.05
C LEU A 22 -8.85 -3.98 -28.93
N THR A 23 -9.94 -3.39 -28.47
CA THR A 23 -9.96 -2.61 -27.23
C THR A 23 -10.55 -3.46 -26.11
N THR A 24 -10.09 -3.26 -24.88
CA THR A 24 -10.60 -4.00 -23.73
C THR A 24 -10.47 -3.21 -22.44
N HIS A 25 -11.46 -3.37 -21.58
CA HIS A 25 -11.39 -3.01 -20.16
C HIS A 25 -11.46 -4.28 -19.28
N SER A 26 -11.13 -5.45 -19.86
CA SER A 26 -11.19 -6.71 -19.13
C SER A 26 -9.84 -7.01 -18.48
N PRO A 27 -9.78 -7.14 -17.14
CA PRO A 27 -8.55 -7.57 -16.47
C PRO A 27 -8.15 -9.00 -16.88
N VAL A 28 -9.11 -9.84 -17.29
CA VAL A 28 -8.84 -11.19 -17.80
C VAL A 28 -8.06 -11.12 -19.11
N ALA A 29 -8.40 -10.21 -20.02
CA ALA A 29 -7.66 -10.05 -21.27
C ALA A 29 -6.21 -9.58 -21.00
N LEU A 30 -6.03 -8.63 -20.06
CA LEU A 30 -4.72 -8.14 -19.66
C LEU A 30 -3.83 -9.26 -19.09
N ARG A 31 -4.37 -10.10 -18.20
CA ARG A 31 -3.59 -11.24 -17.64
C ARG A 31 -3.18 -12.26 -18.69
N GLU A 32 -4.03 -12.46 -19.70
CA GLU A 32 -3.81 -13.46 -20.74
C GLU A 32 -2.81 -13.02 -21.80
N LEU A 33 -2.80 -11.75 -22.18
CA LEU A 33 -1.89 -11.24 -23.20
C LEU A 33 -0.50 -10.98 -22.61
N SER A 34 0.52 -11.09 -23.46
CA SER A 34 1.85 -10.60 -23.09
C SER A 34 1.86 -9.07 -23.18
N GLY A 35 2.74 -8.40 -22.43
CA GLY A 35 2.85 -6.95 -22.50
C GLY A 35 3.35 -6.44 -23.86
N GLY A 36 3.96 -7.31 -24.67
CA GLY A 36 4.24 -7.04 -26.09
C GLY A 36 3.00 -6.98 -26.99
N GLN A 37 1.86 -7.50 -26.52
CA GLN A 37 0.56 -7.47 -27.20
C GLN A 37 -0.37 -6.38 -26.65
N LEU A 38 0.07 -5.65 -25.62
CA LEU A 38 -0.76 -4.70 -24.90
C LEU A 38 -0.29 -3.27 -25.14
N PHE A 39 -1.24 -2.40 -25.46
CA PHE A 39 -1.02 -0.97 -25.58
C PHE A 39 -1.95 -0.24 -24.63
N VAL A 40 -1.39 0.74 -23.93
CA VAL A 40 -2.13 1.67 -23.09
C VAL A 40 -2.35 2.95 -23.88
N LEU A 41 -3.62 3.31 -24.10
CA LEU A 41 -3.97 4.58 -24.72
C LEU A 41 -3.93 5.71 -23.70
N ARG A 42 -3.27 6.80 -24.06
CA ARG A 42 -3.15 8.04 -23.28
C ARG A 42 -3.56 9.23 -24.10
N ARG A 43 -4.13 10.24 -23.45
CA ARG A 43 -4.38 11.53 -24.08
C ARG A 43 -3.09 12.35 -23.99
N GLY A 44 -2.51 12.66 -25.15
CA GLY A 44 -1.40 13.59 -25.30
C GLY A 44 -1.87 14.97 -25.80
N PRO A 45 -0.94 15.93 -25.95
CA PRO A 45 -1.27 17.29 -26.39
C PRO A 45 -1.85 17.37 -27.81
N LEU A 46 -1.45 16.44 -28.69
CA LEU A 46 -1.80 16.44 -30.11
C LEU A 46 -2.80 15.33 -30.50
N GLY A 47 -3.28 14.53 -29.54
CA GLY A 47 -4.16 13.40 -29.81
C GLY A 47 -3.95 12.25 -28.83
N HIS A 48 -4.37 11.04 -29.21
CA HIS A 48 -4.14 9.84 -28.39
C HIS A 48 -2.81 9.18 -28.75
N GLU A 49 -2.05 8.81 -27.72
CA GLU A 49 -0.79 8.07 -27.83
C GLU A 49 -1.02 6.62 -27.38
N ALA A 50 -0.62 5.66 -28.22
CA ALA A 50 -0.58 4.26 -27.84
C ALA A 50 0.81 3.92 -27.31
N ARG A 51 0.90 3.56 -26.03
CA ARG A 51 2.15 3.19 -25.37
C ARG A 51 2.21 1.69 -25.22
N LEU A 52 3.22 1.05 -25.83
CA LEU A 52 3.46 -0.38 -25.67
C LEU A 52 3.77 -0.67 -24.21
N VAL A 53 3.09 -1.67 -23.63
CA VAL A 53 3.32 -2.06 -22.23
C VAL A 53 4.71 -2.65 -22.05
N GLY A 54 5.17 -3.44 -23.03
CA GLY A 54 6.49 -4.08 -23.02
C GLY A 54 6.47 -5.42 -22.29
N ALA A 55 7.45 -6.28 -22.58
CA ALA A 55 7.48 -7.65 -22.09
C ALA A 55 8.53 -7.89 -20.99
N ASP A 56 9.09 -6.81 -20.42
CA ASP A 56 10.04 -6.92 -19.31
C ASP A 56 9.40 -7.68 -18.14
N ASP A 57 10.17 -8.55 -17.47
CA ASP A 57 9.64 -9.50 -16.48
C ASP A 57 8.87 -8.81 -15.33
N ASP A 58 9.35 -7.65 -14.87
CA ASP A 58 8.70 -6.85 -13.82
C ASP A 58 7.36 -6.26 -14.28
N ILE A 59 7.27 -5.87 -15.55
CA ILE A 59 6.02 -5.35 -16.14
C ILE A 59 5.04 -6.50 -16.33
N GLN A 60 5.49 -7.60 -16.94
CA GLN A 60 4.66 -8.76 -17.21
C GLN A 60 4.11 -9.41 -15.93
N SER A 61 4.94 -9.51 -14.89
CA SER A 61 4.51 -9.99 -13.57
C SER A 61 3.49 -9.04 -12.93
N THR A 62 3.69 -7.73 -13.06
CA THR A 62 2.75 -6.71 -12.56
C THR A 62 1.40 -6.77 -13.25
N ILE A 63 1.34 -6.94 -14.58
CA ILE A 63 0.07 -7.11 -15.31
C ILE A 63 -0.69 -8.34 -14.81
N ARG A 64 0.01 -9.44 -14.54
CA ARG A 64 -0.62 -10.70 -14.10
C ARG A 64 -1.18 -10.58 -12.69
N LEU A 65 -0.41 -9.98 -11.79
CA LEU A 65 -0.81 -9.79 -10.39
C LEU A 65 -1.92 -8.73 -10.26
N TYR A 66 -1.77 -7.58 -10.94
CA TYR A 66 -2.62 -6.40 -10.76
C TYR A 66 -3.14 -5.83 -12.09
N PRO A 67 -3.86 -6.60 -12.92
CA PRO A 67 -4.38 -6.09 -14.19
C PRO A 67 -5.34 -4.91 -14.02
N GLU A 68 -6.08 -4.84 -12.90
CA GLU A 68 -6.96 -3.73 -12.57
C GLU A 68 -6.21 -2.39 -12.44
N ALA A 69 -4.94 -2.41 -12.04
CA ALA A 69 -4.13 -1.19 -11.96
C ALA A 69 -3.86 -0.59 -13.35
N PHE A 70 -3.84 -1.42 -14.40
CA PHE A 70 -3.71 -0.94 -15.78
C PHE A 70 -5.02 -0.38 -16.36
N LEU A 71 -6.12 -0.49 -15.62
CA LEU A 71 -7.41 0.08 -15.98
C LEU A 71 -7.74 1.32 -15.14
N ALA A 72 -6.90 1.64 -14.15
CA ALA A 72 -7.05 2.79 -13.28
C ALA A 72 -6.44 4.05 -13.90
N GLY A 73 -6.91 5.23 -13.46
CA GLY A 73 -6.32 6.52 -13.81
C GLY A 73 -5.09 6.85 -12.97
N SER A 74 -5.05 6.37 -11.74
CA SER A 74 -3.96 6.56 -10.79
C SER A 74 -3.61 5.26 -10.08
N VAL A 75 -2.34 5.10 -9.69
CA VAL A 75 -1.85 3.91 -8.98
C VAL A 75 -1.12 4.33 -7.71
N VAL A 76 -1.47 3.73 -6.57
CA VAL A 76 -0.68 3.81 -5.34
C VAL A 76 0.06 2.49 -5.17
N VAL A 77 1.39 2.55 -5.26
CA VAL A 77 2.29 1.44 -5.00
C VAL A 77 2.62 1.45 -3.52
N CYS A 78 2.18 0.42 -2.82
CA CYS A 78 2.47 0.20 -1.42
C CYS A 78 3.67 -0.73 -1.27
N GLU A 79 4.51 -0.47 -0.27
CA GLU A 79 5.65 -1.33 0.01
C GLU A 79 5.23 -2.79 0.28
N GLY A 80 4.25 -2.99 1.15
CA GLY A 80 3.75 -4.31 1.50
C GLY A 80 2.24 -4.39 1.77
N ALA A 81 1.84 -5.58 2.21
CA ALA A 81 0.47 -5.92 2.55
C ALA A 81 -0.13 -5.05 3.68
N SER A 82 0.69 -4.63 4.65
CA SER A 82 0.22 -3.80 5.76
C SER A 82 -0.24 -2.42 5.27
N GLU A 83 0.51 -1.77 4.39
CA GLU A 83 0.13 -0.47 3.81
C GLU A 83 -1.14 -0.59 2.95
N ILE A 84 -1.29 -1.70 2.22
CA ILE A 84 -2.54 -1.99 1.48
C ILE A 84 -3.73 -2.09 2.43
N GLY A 85 -3.58 -2.87 3.52
CA GLY A 85 -4.63 -3.01 4.53
C GLY A 85 -4.97 -1.65 5.15
N LEU A 86 -3.95 -0.85 5.50
CA LEU A 86 -4.14 0.48 6.05
C LEU A 86 -5.02 1.34 5.13
N LEU A 87 -4.64 1.47 3.85
CA LEU A 87 -5.39 2.29 2.91
C LEU A 87 -6.81 1.77 2.67
N ARG A 88 -6.99 0.44 2.59
CA ARG A 88 -8.34 -0.14 2.43
C ARG A 88 -9.23 0.12 3.63
N GLY A 89 -8.72 -0.03 4.85
CA GLY A 89 -9.51 0.20 6.05
C GLY A 89 -9.89 1.66 6.24
N LEU A 90 -8.95 2.57 5.97
CA LEU A 90 -9.23 4.01 5.94
C LEU A 90 -10.26 4.36 4.85
N ASP A 91 -10.17 3.75 3.66
CA ASP A 91 -11.12 3.99 2.58
C ASP A 91 -12.53 3.48 2.91
N LEU A 92 -12.65 2.30 3.52
CA LEU A 92 -13.93 1.76 4.01
C LEU A 92 -14.56 2.67 5.07
N TYR A 93 -13.76 3.16 6.02
CA TYR A 93 -14.27 4.11 7.02
C TYR A 93 -14.76 5.40 6.35
N ARG A 94 -14.01 5.95 5.39
CA ARG A 94 -14.42 7.16 4.65
C ARG A 94 -15.71 6.93 3.86
N LEU A 95 -15.89 5.74 3.28
CA LEU A 95 -17.12 5.33 2.59
C LEU A 95 -18.32 5.28 3.56
N ASP A 96 -18.13 4.73 4.77
CA ASP A 96 -19.17 4.74 5.82
C ASP A 96 -19.58 6.17 6.21
N GLN A 97 -18.67 7.14 6.08
CA GLN A 97 -18.94 8.57 6.27
C GLN A 97 -19.49 9.27 5.02
N GLY A 98 -19.84 8.54 3.96
CA GLY A 98 -20.43 9.09 2.73
C GLY A 98 -19.43 9.71 1.74
N ASN A 99 -18.13 9.50 1.90
CA ASN A 99 -17.12 9.95 0.93
C ASN A 99 -16.97 8.98 -0.24
N ALA A 100 -16.42 9.48 -1.36
CA ALA A 100 -16.03 8.62 -2.47
C ALA A 100 -14.84 7.72 -2.10
N SER A 101 -14.92 6.44 -2.46
CA SER A 101 -13.83 5.48 -2.28
C SER A 101 -12.65 5.77 -3.20
N LEU A 102 -11.47 5.26 -2.87
CA LEU A 102 -10.27 5.31 -3.72
C LEU A 102 -10.56 4.75 -5.13
N ALA A 103 -11.28 3.63 -5.20
CA ALA A 103 -11.67 3.04 -6.47
C ALA A 103 -12.61 3.95 -7.29
N ALA A 104 -13.56 4.63 -6.64
CA ALA A 104 -14.44 5.61 -7.30
C ALA A 104 -13.67 6.86 -7.76
N LEU A 105 -12.55 7.18 -7.10
CA LEU A 105 -11.59 8.21 -7.51
C LEU A 105 -10.60 7.71 -8.59
N GLY A 106 -10.79 6.49 -9.11
CA GLY A 106 -9.94 5.93 -10.17
C GLY A 106 -8.55 5.50 -9.69
N VAL A 107 -8.38 5.23 -8.40
CA VAL A 107 -7.12 4.76 -7.80
C VAL A 107 -7.14 3.23 -7.66
N ALA A 108 -6.07 2.59 -8.14
CA ALA A 108 -5.75 1.20 -7.81
C ALA A 108 -4.59 1.11 -6.82
N LEU A 109 -4.68 0.15 -5.90
CA LEU A 109 -3.61 -0.16 -4.94
C LEU A 109 -2.80 -1.36 -5.45
N VAL A 110 -1.48 -1.28 -5.35
CA VAL A 110 -0.55 -2.30 -5.84
C VAL A 110 0.44 -2.66 -4.73
N ASP A 111 0.54 -3.94 -4.40
CA ASP A 111 1.46 -4.46 -3.39
C ASP A 111 2.79 -4.92 -4.03
N CYS A 112 3.91 -4.45 -3.48
CA CYS A 112 5.25 -4.85 -3.90
C CYS A 112 5.78 -6.12 -3.21
N GLY A 113 5.06 -6.69 -2.26
CA GLY A 113 5.44 -7.89 -1.51
C GLY A 113 6.51 -7.63 -0.46
N GLY A 114 6.72 -6.37 -0.08
CA GLY A 114 7.77 -5.91 0.84
C GLY A 114 9.18 -6.20 0.35
N GLY A 115 10.14 -6.12 1.27
CA GLY A 115 11.51 -6.56 1.05
C GLY A 115 12.50 -5.41 0.90
N GLU A 116 13.04 -5.25 -0.31
CA GLU A 116 14.05 -4.22 -0.60
C GLU A 116 13.40 -2.85 -0.84
N PRO A 117 13.96 -1.76 -0.31
CA PRO A 117 13.35 -0.43 -0.36
C PRO A 117 13.27 0.16 -1.78
N ASP A 118 14.04 -0.38 -2.73
CA ASP A 118 14.02 0.05 -4.14
C ASP A 118 12.87 -0.59 -4.96
N ARG A 119 12.29 -1.70 -4.46
CA ARG A 119 11.26 -2.45 -5.17
C ARG A 119 9.97 -1.66 -5.47
N PRO A 120 9.44 -0.84 -4.54
CA PRO A 120 8.34 0.09 -4.84
C PRO A 120 8.61 0.98 -6.04
N TYR A 121 9.83 1.50 -6.15
CA TYR A 121 10.19 2.42 -7.23
C TYR A 121 10.36 1.73 -8.58
N ALA A 122 10.89 0.49 -8.61
CA ALA A 122 10.95 -0.29 -9.85
C ALA A 122 9.54 -0.51 -10.43
N ARG A 123 8.59 -0.92 -9.59
CA ARG A 123 7.20 -1.13 -9.99
C ARG A 123 6.49 0.18 -10.34
N ALA A 124 6.73 1.25 -9.56
CA ALA A 124 6.14 2.55 -9.82
C ALA A 124 6.65 3.16 -11.15
N SER A 125 7.93 2.98 -11.47
CA SER A 125 8.53 3.47 -12.72
C SER A 125 7.93 2.78 -13.96
N ALA A 126 7.57 1.50 -13.86
CA ALA A 126 6.85 0.79 -14.93
C ALA A 126 5.48 1.42 -15.22
N PHE A 127 4.75 1.89 -14.19
CA PHE A 127 3.51 2.63 -14.41
C PHE A 127 3.78 4.06 -14.92
N GLN A 128 4.82 4.75 -14.45
CA GLN A 128 5.16 6.09 -14.95
C GLN A 128 5.51 6.10 -16.44
N SER A 129 6.27 5.11 -16.94
CA SER A 129 6.64 5.02 -18.35
C SER A 129 5.40 4.88 -19.26
N LEU A 130 4.35 4.22 -18.75
CA LEU A 130 3.05 4.08 -19.41
C LEU A 130 2.11 5.28 -19.20
N GLY A 131 2.60 6.34 -18.54
CA GLY A 131 1.87 7.61 -18.35
C GLY A 131 0.79 7.55 -17.29
N TYR A 132 0.88 6.64 -16.33
CA TYR A 132 0.01 6.67 -15.15
C TYR A 132 0.48 7.74 -14.18
N ARG A 133 -0.47 8.28 -13.41
CA ARG A 133 -0.16 9.05 -12.21
C ARG A 133 0.13 8.09 -11.07
N VAL A 134 1.31 8.18 -10.46
CA VAL A 134 1.79 7.18 -9.50
C VAL A 134 2.20 7.81 -8.17
N MET A 135 1.78 7.18 -7.07
CA MET A 135 2.26 7.46 -5.72
C MET A 135 2.93 6.22 -5.14
N VAL A 136 3.99 6.41 -4.36
CA VAL A 136 4.60 5.37 -3.53
C VAL A 136 4.29 5.66 -2.06
N LEU A 137 3.75 4.67 -1.34
CA LEU A 137 3.59 4.67 0.12
C LEU A 137 4.55 3.63 0.71
N ARG A 138 5.49 4.07 1.57
CA ARG A 138 6.56 3.20 2.08
C ARG A 138 6.96 3.50 3.52
N ASP A 139 7.64 2.52 4.12
CA ASP A 139 8.38 2.70 5.37
C ASP A 139 9.62 3.58 5.15
N ASP A 140 10.14 4.19 6.23
CA ASP A 140 11.45 4.87 6.22
C ASP A 140 12.43 4.24 7.23
N ASP A 141 12.19 2.99 7.64
CA ASP A 141 13.11 2.19 8.47
C ASP A 141 14.34 1.73 7.66
N LYS A 142 14.17 1.55 6.35
CA LYS A 142 15.22 1.34 5.36
C LYS A 142 15.06 2.30 4.21
N LYS A 143 16.15 2.97 3.86
CA LYS A 143 16.12 3.98 2.80
C LYS A 143 16.35 3.36 1.44
N PRO A 144 15.59 3.78 0.41
CA PRO A 144 15.91 3.44 -0.97
C PRO A 144 17.22 4.12 -1.39
N THR A 145 17.76 3.65 -2.51
CA THR A 145 18.85 4.32 -3.20
C THR A 145 18.40 5.74 -3.58
N PRO A 146 19.07 6.82 -3.10
CA PRO A 146 18.60 8.19 -3.30
C PRO A 146 18.37 8.59 -4.75
N ALA A 147 19.22 8.10 -5.66
CA ALA A 147 19.09 8.36 -7.09
C ALA A 147 17.81 7.77 -7.70
N ILE A 148 17.33 6.63 -7.19
CA ILE A 148 16.11 5.96 -7.67
C ILE A 148 14.87 6.76 -7.25
N GLU A 149 14.80 7.15 -5.98
CA GLU A 149 13.70 7.99 -5.49
C GLU A 149 13.68 9.35 -6.18
N GLN A 150 14.86 9.98 -6.35
CA GLN A 150 14.97 11.26 -7.04
C GLN A 150 14.49 11.17 -8.50
N ALA A 151 14.88 10.12 -9.23
CA ALA A 151 14.41 9.90 -10.60
C ALA A 151 12.89 9.71 -10.67
N PHE A 152 12.32 8.93 -9.74
CA PHE A 152 10.88 8.73 -9.65
C PHE A 152 10.11 10.05 -9.44
N VAL A 153 10.58 10.89 -8.52
CA VAL A 153 9.97 12.19 -8.23
C VAL A 153 10.13 13.15 -9.41
N GLN A 154 11.31 13.19 -10.06
CA GLN A 154 11.56 14.01 -11.25
C GLN A 154 10.62 13.65 -12.42
N ASN A 155 10.22 12.38 -12.51
CA ASN A 155 9.24 11.90 -13.49
C ASN A 155 7.78 12.16 -13.08
N GLY A 156 7.54 13.00 -12.07
CA GLY A 156 6.20 13.39 -11.61
C GLY A 156 5.58 12.43 -10.59
N GLY A 157 6.39 11.54 -10.00
CA GLY A 157 5.97 10.63 -8.94
C GLY A 157 5.73 11.34 -7.62
N THR A 158 4.80 10.85 -6.83
CA THR A 158 4.57 11.35 -5.46
C THR A 158 5.02 10.30 -4.45
N VAL A 159 5.76 10.72 -3.42
CA VAL A 159 6.19 9.82 -2.33
C VAL A 159 5.51 10.25 -1.04
N VAL A 160 4.94 9.27 -0.33
CA VAL A 160 4.53 9.38 1.06
C VAL A 160 5.35 8.35 1.82
N ALA A 161 6.34 8.82 2.56
CA ALA A 161 7.15 7.98 3.45
C ALA A 161 6.71 8.25 4.89
N TYR A 162 6.70 7.22 5.73
CA TYR A 162 6.60 7.44 7.17
C TYR A 162 7.80 8.22 7.70
N ARG A 163 7.70 8.70 8.94
CA ARG A 163 8.74 9.55 9.52
C ARG A 163 10.05 8.79 9.69
N ALA A 164 11.15 9.55 9.71
CA ALA A 164 12.50 9.03 9.64
C ALA A 164 12.75 7.84 10.60
N GLY A 165 13.17 6.71 10.02
CA GLY A 165 13.52 5.51 10.77
C GLY A 165 12.33 4.68 11.25
N ARG A 166 11.11 4.96 10.78
CA ARG A 166 9.90 4.25 11.22
C ARG A 166 9.33 3.35 10.13
N ALA A 167 8.93 2.16 10.55
CA ALA A 167 7.97 1.34 9.85
C ALA A 167 6.54 1.74 10.22
N LEU A 168 5.54 1.23 9.49
CA LEU A 168 4.12 1.46 9.79
C LEU A 168 3.79 1.18 11.26
N GLU A 169 4.22 0.05 11.83
CA GLU A 169 3.89 -0.27 13.22
C GLU A 169 4.48 0.74 14.21
N ASP A 170 5.70 1.23 13.98
CA ASP A 170 6.31 2.30 14.78
C ASP A 170 5.52 3.60 14.66
N GLU A 171 5.02 3.88 13.45
CA GLU A 171 4.20 5.06 13.18
C GLU A 171 2.84 4.98 13.89
N LEU A 172 2.17 3.82 13.88
CA LEU A 172 0.90 3.62 14.59
C LEU A 172 1.08 3.80 16.10
N PHE A 173 2.01 3.07 16.73
CA PHE A 173 2.24 3.20 18.17
C PHE A 173 2.84 4.54 18.56
N GLY A 174 3.57 5.21 17.66
CA GLY A 174 4.12 6.54 17.88
C GLY A 174 3.09 7.67 17.79
N SER A 175 1.97 7.47 17.09
CA SER A 175 1.06 8.56 16.70
C SER A 175 -0.31 8.50 17.33
N LEU A 176 -0.85 7.31 17.53
CA LEU A 176 -2.22 7.13 17.98
C LEU A 176 -2.38 7.52 19.45
N THR A 177 -3.61 7.83 19.85
CA THR A 177 -3.91 8.08 21.26
C THR A 177 -3.60 6.85 22.12
N PRO A 178 -3.30 7.01 23.42
CA PRO A 178 -3.08 5.87 24.32
C PRO A 178 -4.22 4.85 24.30
N ALA A 179 -5.47 5.31 24.21
CA ALA A 179 -6.64 4.45 24.11
C ALA A 179 -6.67 3.65 22.80
N ALA A 180 -6.27 4.24 21.67
CA ALA A 180 -6.11 3.53 20.41
C ALA A 180 -4.95 2.52 20.47
N CYS A 181 -3.83 2.85 21.12
CA CYS A 181 -2.75 1.89 21.35
C CYS A 181 -3.20 0.69 22.18
N GLN A 182 -4.04 0.87 23.21
CA GLN A 182 -4.64 -0.26 23.95
C GLN A 182 -5.48 -1.14 23.02
N ARG A 183 -6.32 -0.54 22.17
CA ARG A 183 -7.11 -1.30 21.20
C ARG A 183 -6.23 -2.07 20.20
N LEU A 184 -5.11 -1.50 19.74
CA LEU A 184 -4.15 -2.21 18.90
C LEU A 184 -3.58 -3.44 19.60
N ILE A 185 -3.20 -3.31 20.87
CA ILE A 185 -2.64 -4.42 21.63
C ILE A 185 -3.71 -5.48 21.89
N SER A 186 -4.93 -5.09 22.28
CA SER A 186 -6.06 -6.01 22.44
C SER A 186 -6.35 -6.77 21.15
N TYR A 187 -6.38 -6.08 20.01
CA TYR A 187 -6.58 -6.72 18.72
C TYR A 187 -5.46 -7.71 18.38
N ALA A 188 -4.20 -7.33 18.61
CA ALA A 188 -3.06 -8.22 18.41
C ALA A 188 -3.12 -9.44 19.34
N ASN A 189 -3.61 -9.28 20.57
CA ASN A 189 -3.83 -10.36 21.52
C ASN A 189 -4.91 -11.32 21.03
N ASP A 190 -6.00 -10.80 20.48
CA ASP A 190 -7.09 -11.62 19.94
C ASP A 190 -6.64 -12.44 18.73
N LEU A 191 -5.72 -11.90 17.91
CA LEU A 191 -5.15 -12.60 16.77
C LEU A 191 -4.11 -13.66 17.15
N HIS A 192 -3.23 -13.36 18.10
CA HIS A 192 -1.99 -14.13 18.30
C HIS A 192 -1.82 -14.71 19.71
N GLY A 193 -2.65 -14.32 20.67
CA GLY A 193 -2.56 -14.74 22.07
C GLY A 193 -1.20 -14.44 22.70
N ASP A 194 -0.64 -15.41 23.42
CA ASP A 194 0.58 -15.26 24.20
C ASP A 194 1.81 -14.83 23.39
N LEU A 195 1.80 -15.00 22.06
CA LEU A 195 2.90 -14.59 21.18
C LEU A 195 3.25 -13.11 21.35
N ILE A 196 2.24 -12.23 21.51
CA ILE A 196 2.50 -10.79 21.67
C ILE A 196 3.21 -10.48 22.99
N VAL A 197 2.99 -11.30 24.03
CA VAL A 197 3.65 -11.19 25.33
C VAL A 197 5.12 -11.58 25.19
N GLU A 198 5.41 -12.64 24.44
CA GLU A 198 6.78 -13.07 24.12
C GLU A 198 7.53 -12.02 23.31
N HIS A 199 6.87 -11.38 22.33
CA HIS A 199 7.45 -10.28 21.57
C HIS A 199 7.80 -9.09 22.46
N LEU A 200 6.87 -8.68 23.33
CA LEU A 200 7.10 -7.58 24.27
C LEU A 200 8.28 -7.89 25.21
N ARG A 201 8.33 -9.10 25.77
CA ARG A 201 9.43 -9.54 26.64
C ARG A 201 10.77 -9.54 25.92
N THR A 202 10.81 -10.03 24.69
CA THR A 202 12.02 -10.09 23.87
C THR A 202 12.56 -8.69 23.59
N VAL A 203 11.72 -7.78 23.11
CA VAL A 203 12.14 -6.42 22.74
C VAL A 203 12.48 -5.59 23.98
N SER A 204 11.75 -5.75 25.08
CA SER A 204 12.00 -5.01 26.32
C SER A 204 13.08 -5.61 27.22
N ASN A 205 13.71 -6.74 26.86
CA ASN A 205 14.58 -7.51 27.75
C ASN A 205 13.91 -7.86 29.09
N ASN A 206 12.63 -8.27 29.06
CA ASN A 206 11.79 -8.60 30.22
C ASN A 206 11.53 -7.44 31.20
N THR A 207 11.75 -6.18 30.79
CA THR A 207 11.54 -5.01 31.66
C THR A 207 10.12 -4.46 31.60
N LEU A 208 9.34 -4.81 30.57
CA LEU A 208 7.99 -4.28 30.33
C LEU A 208 6.96 -5.40 30.19
N THR A 209 5.78 -5.18 30.78
CA THR A 209 4.59 -6.03 30.66
C THR A 209 3.40 -5.20 30.17
N PHE A 210 2.42 -5.86 29.56
CA PHE A 210 1.19 -5.17 29.17
C PHE A 210 0.44 -4.61 30.38
N GLN A 211 0.47 -5.26 31.54
CA GLN A 211 -0.14 -4.70 32.76
C GLN A 211 0.46 -3.33 33.09
N GLN A 212 1.79 -3.19 33.05
CA GLN A 212 2.47 -1.90 33.29
C GLN A 212 2.08 -0.84 32.26
N VAL A 213 1.86 -1.23 30.99
CA VAL A 213 1.37 -0.33 29.93
C VAL A 213 -0.06 0.12 30.23
N TRP A 214 -0.95 -0.80 30.64
CA TRP A 214 -2.31 -0.47 31.03
C TRP A 214 -2.36 0.45 32.24
N ASP A 215 -1.59 0.13 33.28
CA ASP A 215 -1.54 0.90 34.53
C ASP A 215 -1.09 2.34 34.25
N GLU A 216 -0.09 2.55 33.40
CA GLU A 216 0.34 3.90 33.03
C GLU A 216 -0.77 4.68 32.32
N ILE A 217 -1.44 4.07 31.34
CA ILE A 217 -2.51 4.72 30.60
C ILE A 217 -3.68 5.06 31.53
N GLN A 218 -4.04 4.15 32.45
CA GLN A 218 -5.11 4.39 33.44
C GLN A 218 -4.74 5.48 34.44
N ASN A 219 -3.50 5.48 34.95
CA ASN A 219 -3.08 6.40 36.00
C ASN A 219 -2.74 7.80 35.48
N THR A 220 -2.27 7.90 34.23
CA THR A 220 -1.74 9.17 33.68
C THR A 220 -2.53 9.69 32.48
N GLY A 221 -3.32 8.85 31.82
CA GLY A 221 -3.95 9.16 30.53
C GLY A 221 -2.94 9.26 29.37
N LEU A 222 -1.66 8.93 29.60
CA LEU A 222 -0.56 9.05 28.64
C LEU A 222 0.12 7.70 28.42
N LEU A 223 0.96 7.64 27.38
CA LEU A 223 1.82 6.51 27.08
C LEU A 223 3.19 7.04 26.67
N ALA A 224 4.21 6.77 27.50
CA ALA A 224 5.56 7.28 27.31
C ALA A 224 6.17 6.88 25.97
N ALA A 225 6.97 7.78 25.40
CA ALA A 225 7.60 7.60 24.09
C ALA A 225 8.47 6.33 24.01
N GLU A 226 9.18 5.99 25.09
CA GLU A 226 9.97 4.75 25.18
C GLU A 226 9.10 3.50 25.03
N ARG A 227 7.97 3.46 25.73
CA ARG A 227 7.03 2.32 25.66
C ARG A 227 6.36 2.22 24.30
N ARG A 228 6.04 3.36 23.67
CA ARG A 228 5.57 3.40 22.27
C ARG A 228 6.59 2.78 21.32
N ALA A 229 7.88 3.13 21.48
CA ALA A 229 8.95 2.58 20.65
C ALA A 229 9.11 1.07 20.86
N ILE A 230 9.04 0.58 22.10
CA ILE A 230 9.08 -0.85 22.41
C ILE A 230 7.89 -1.59 21.77
N LEU A 231 6.67 -1.02 21.85
CA LEU A 231 5.47 -1.61 21.26
C LEU A 231 5.56 -1.66 19.73
N GLY A 232 6.03 -0.59 19.08
CA GLY A 232 6.28 -0.57 17.63
C GLY A 232 7.24 -1.67 17.19
N GLN A 233 8.37 -1.80 17.89
CA GLN A 233 9.36 -2.85 17.63
C GLN A 233 8.81 -4.27 17.87
N ALA A 234 8.05 -4.48 18.94
CA ALA A 234 7.41 -5.76 19.24
C ALA A 234 6.37 -6.16 18.18
N ALA A 235 5.65 -5.18 17.63
CA ALA A 235 4.64 -5.38 16.61
C ALA A 235 5.20 -5.71 15.22
N ARG A 236 6.46 -5.36 14.95
CA ARG A 236 7.11 -5.58 13.64
C ARG A 236 8.21 -6.64 13.64
N ILE A 237 8.20 -7.55 14.61
CA ILE A 237 9.16 -8.67 14.63
C ILE A 237 9.09 -9.43 13.29
N ARG A 238 10.25 -9.61 12.66
CA ARG A 238 10.36 -10.19 11.32
C ARG A 238 9.72 -11.58 11.28
N LYS A 239 8.88 -11.84 10.27
CA LYS A 239 8.09 -13.08 10.07
C LYS A 239 6.97 -13.33 11.09
N ALA A 240 6.86 -12.53 12.15
CA ALA A 240 5.84 -12.66 13.18
C ALA A 240 5.17 -11.31 13.51
N GLY A 241 5.14 -10.37 12.57
CA GLY A 241 4.55 -9.06 12.82
C GLY A 241 3.04 -9.15 13.07
N TRP A 242 2.52 -8.32 13.98
CA TRP A 242 1.15 -8.43 14.50
C TRP A 242 0.10 -8.17 13.42
N PHE A 243 0.39 -7.28 12.46
CA PHE A 243 -0.58 -6.77 11.48
C PHE A 243 -0.11 -6.98 10.03
N LYS A 244 0.53 -8.11 9.73
CA LYS A 244 1.13 -8.38 8.41
C LYS A 244 0.16 -8.89 7.33
N GLN A 245 -1.06 -9.30 7.67
CA GLN A 245 -2.07 -9.63 6.66
C GLN A 245 -2.90 -8.40 6.28
N ILE A 246 -3.25 -8.29 5.00
CA ILE A 246 -4.09 -7.20 4.48
C ILE A 246 -5.37 -7.07 5.29
N SER A 247 -6.07 -8.18 5.54
CA SER A 247 -7.35 -8.19 6.27
C SER A 247 -7.20 -7.72 7.72
N TRP A 248 -6.12 -8.12 8.41
CA TRP A 248 -5.86 -7.69 9.79
C TRP A 248 -5.60 -6.19 9.86
N MET A 249 -4.76 -5.66 8.98
CA MET A 249 -4.48 -4.22 8.97
C MET A 249 -5.67 -3.41 8.44
N GLU A 250 -6.48 -3.94 7.53
CA GLU A 250 -7.74 -3.31 7.07
C GLU A 250 -8.73 -3.13 8.23
N ASP A 251 -8.90 -4.15 9.06
CA ASP A 251 -9.78 -4.08 10.22
C ASP A 251 -9.23 -3.12 11.29
N VAL A 252 -7.94 -3.21 11.60
CA VAL A 252 -7.24 -2.24 12.48
C VAL A 252 -7.44 -0.81 11.97
N ALA A 253 -7.25 -0.60 10.67
CA ALA A 253 -7.34 0.71 10.08
C ALA A 253 -8.75 1.28 10.13
N ARG A 254 -9.77 0.46 9.84
CA ARG A 254 -11.18 0.90 9.86
C ARG A 254 -11.70 1.13 11.27
N THR A 255 -11.37 0.26 12.22
CA THR A 255 -12.00 0.23 13.55
C THR A 255 -11.20 0.95 14.64
N ILE A 256 -9.89 1.10 14.46
CA ILE A 256 -8.99 1.70 15.46
C ILE A 256 -8.36 2.98 14.93
N VAL A 257 -7.68 2.92 13.78
CA VAL A 257 -6.90 4.05 13.25
C VAL A 257 -7.81 5.17 12.74
N ALA A 258 -8.77 4.88 11.85
CA ALA A 258 -9.61 5.89 11.22
C ALA A 258 -10.43 6.72 12.22
N PRO A 259 -11.07 6.12 13.24
CA PRO A 259 -11.75 6.88 14.28
C PRO A 259 -10.79 7.76 15.10
N ASP A 260 -9.53 7.36 15.24
CA ASP A 260 -8.52 8.08 16.03
C ASP A 260 -7.81 9.20 15.25
N LEU A 261 -7.89 9.22 13.90
CA LEU A 261 -7.15 10.16 13.05
C LEU A 261 -7.34 11.64 13.40
N HIS A 262 -8.51 12.01 13.93
CA HIS A 262 -8.79 13.40 14.31
C HIS A 262 -8.18 13.80 15.67
N LEU A 263 -7.74 12.82 16.47
CA LEU A 263 -7.17 12.98 17.81
C LEU A 263 -5.67 12.66 17.85
N CYS A 264 -5.18 11.89 16.88
CA CYS A 264 -3.80 11.42 16.84
C CYS A 264 -2.81 12.57 16.53
N ASP A 265 -1.52 12.22 16.57
CA ASP A 265 -0.45 13.12 16.17
C ASP A 265 -0.68 13.75 14.78
N GLN A 266 -0.46 15.06 14.69
CA GLN A 266 -0.72 15.84 13.48
C GLN A 266 0.14 15.40 12.30
N GLY A 267 1.37 14.93 12.55
CA GLY A 267 2.27 14.47 11.49
C GLY A 267 1.73 13.24 10.78
N PHE A 268 1.26 12.25 11.54
CA PHE A 268 0.65 11.06 10.95
C PHE A 268 -0.65 11.36 10.21
N ARG A 269 -1.51 12.20 10.80
CA ARG A 269 -2.74 12.65 10.14
C ARG A 269 -2.43 13.33 8.79
N ALA A 270 -1.42 14.20 8.76
CA ALA A 270 -1.03 14.90 7.54
C ALA A 270 -0.56 13.94 6.43
N LEU A 271 0.15 12.85 6.78
CA LEU A 271 0.53 11.81 5.80
C LEU A 271 -0.71 11.13 5.19
N MET A 272 -1.70 10.77 6.01
CA MET A 272 -2.94 10.15 5.52
C MET A 272 -3.77 11.13 4.70
N ASP A 273 -3.87 12.39 5.14
CA ASP A 273 -4.53 13.45 4.39
C ASP A 273 -3.85 13.70 3.04
N GLN A 274 -2.51 13.59 2.96
CA GLN A 274 -1.77 13.69 1.70
C GLN A 274 -2.15 12.57 0.72
N VAL A 275 -2.30 11.31 1.18
CA VAL A 275 -2.70 10.19 0.33
C VAL A 275 -4.08 10.42 -0.28
N PHE A 276 -5.07 10.74 0.55
CA PHE A 276 -6.45 10.92 0.08
C PHE A 276 -6.65 12.24 -0.66
N GLY A 277 -5.94 13.29 -0.27
CA GLY A 277 -5.86 14.54 -1.02
C GLY A 277 -5.29 14.30 -2.40
N TRP A 278 -4.20 13.57 -2.53
CA TRP A 278 -3.65 13.18 -3.83
C TRP A 278 -4.67 12.37 -4.64
N ALA A 279 -5.32 11.37 -4.05
CA ALA A 279 -6.33 10.57 -4.75
C ALA A 279 -7.46 11.45 -5.35
N ALA A 280 -7.94 12.44 -4.60
CA ALA A 280 -9.03 13.31 -5.03
C ALA A 280 -8.70 14.26 -6.21
N HIS A 281 -7.41 14.57 -6.43
CA HIS A 281 -6.95 15.45 -7.52
C HIS A 281 -6.56 14.69 -8.81
N GLY A 282 -6.98 13.43 -8.96
CA GLY A 282 -6.78 12.69 -10.19
C GLY A 282 -7.53 13.32 -11.39
N PRO A 283 -6.99 13.24 -12.62
CA PRO A 283 -7.73 13.63 -13.81
C PRO A 283 -8.97 12.73 -13.94
N ARG A 284 -10.15 13.36 -14.09
CA ARG A 284 -11.43 12.70 -14.35
C ARG A 284 -11.62 12.45 -15.84
#